data_AF-A0A924BGP9-F1
#
_entry.id   AF-A0A924BGP9-F1
#
_cell.length_a   1.000
_cell.length_b   1.000
_cell.length_c   1.000
_cell.angle_alpha   90.00
_cell.angle_beta   90.00
_cell.angle_gamma   90.00
#
_symmetry.space_group_name_H-M   'P 1'
#
loop_
_entity.id
_entity.type
_entity.pdbx_description
1 polymer ?
#
loop_
_entity_poly.entity_id
_entity_poly.type
_entity_poly.pdbx_seq_one_letter_code
_entity_poly.pdbx_strand_id
1 'polypeptide(L)'
;MNRQQQIDKFLLAAHRLVLSRLRAEPARIEPVLEQLARWRVQSGPTRSDPYPDEWQQLPVADLAEIDRVVCADDEHGAVLRSVWPMSALITQSERAVFLREARSA
;
A
#
# COMPACT_ATOMS: atom_id res chain seq x y z
N MET A 1 -4.23 -6.04 -20.82
CA MET A 1 -3.50 -5.66 -19.60
C MET A 1 -2.50 -6.74 -19.23
N ASN A 2 -1.25 -6.40 -18.89
CA ASN A 2 -0.24 -7.38 -18.45
C ASN A 2 -0.40 -7.71 -16.95
N ARG A 3 0.31 -8.74 -16.47
CA ARG A 3 0.24 -9.17 -15.06
C ARG A 3 0.64 -8.06 -14.07
N GLN A 4 1.61 -7.23 -14.44
CA GLN A 4 2.08 -6.14 -13.59
C GLN A 4 1.00 -5.07 -13.41
N GLN A 5 0.31 -4.70 -14.48
CA GLN A 5 -0.80 -3.76 -14.47
C GLN A 5 -1.99 -4.29 -13.65
N GLN A 6 -2.27 -5.60 -13.71
CA GLN A 6 -3.30 -6.22 -12.86
C GLN A 6 -2.92 -6.16 -11.37
N ILE A 7 -1.66 -6.42 -11.03
CA ILE A 7 -1.16 -6.31 -9.65
C ILE A 7 -1.28 -4.87 -9.17
N ASP A 8 -0.83 -3.90 -9.97
CA ASP A 8 -0.89 -2.50 -9.61
C ASP A 8 -2.33 -2.01 -9.40
N LYS A 9 -3.25 -2.37 -10.31
CA LYS A 9 -4.67 -2.04 -10.15
C LYS A 9 -5.28 -2.63 -8.88
N PHE A 10 -4.94 -3.88 -8.55
CA PHE A 10 -5.33 -4.51 -7.29
C PHE A 10 -4.78 -3.72 -6.09
N LEU A 11 -3.50 -3.37 -6.12
CA LEU A 11 -2.84 -2.64 -5.04
C LEU A 11 -3.46 -1.25 -4.86
N LEU A 12 -3.72 -0.52 -5.95
CA LEU A 12 -4.35 0.80 -5.92
C LEU A 12 -5.73 0.75 -5.26
N ALA A 13 -6.57 -0.22 -5.64
CA ALA A 13 -7.89 -0.40 -5.03
C ALA A 13 -7.80 -0.73 -3.52
N ALA A 14 -6.87 -1.61 -3.15
CA ALA A 14 -6.63 -1.95 -1.75
C ALA A 14 -6.16 -0.73 -0.94
N HIS A 15 -5.22 0.06 -1.47
CA HIS A 15 -4.69 1.25 -0.80
C HIS A 15 -5.77 2.32 -0.61
N ARG A 16 -6.62 2.56 -1.62
CA ARG A 16 -7.76 3.48 -1.50
C ARG A 16 -8.76 3.06 -0.42
N LEU A 17 -9.07 1.77 -0.30
CA LEU A 17 -9.94 1.25 0.75
C LEU A 17 -9.31 1.41 2.14
N VAL A 18 -8.02 1.15 2.27
CA VAL A 18 -7.33 1.30 3.55
C VAL A 18 -7.26 2.77 3.95
N LEU A 19 -6.92 3.67 3.03
CA LEU A 19 -6.88 5.11 3.30
C LEU A 19 -8.25 5.66 3.70
N SER A 20 -9.35 5.18 3.10
CA SER A 20 -10.69 5.60 3.53
C SER A 20 -11.00 5.16 4.97
N ARG A 21 -10.52 3.98 5.40
CA ARG A 21 -10.64 3.51 6.78
C ARG A 21 -9.76 4.31 7.74
N LEU A 22 -8.52 4.60 7.35
CA LEU A 22 -7.58 5.38 8.15
C LEU A 22 -8.08 6.82 8.35
N ARG A 23 -8.73 7.42 7.35
CA ARG A 23 -9.37 8.73 7.49
C ARG A 23 -10.47 8.74 8.56
N ALA A 24 -11.20 7.63 8.71
CA ALA A 24 -12.23 7.47 9.73
C ALA A 24 -11.64 7.15 11.12
N GLU A 25 -10.53 6.40 11.16
CA GLU A 25 -9.88 5.98 12.40
C GLU A 25 -8.35 5.96 12.24
N PRO A 26 -7.66 7.11 12.39
CA PRO A 26 -6.22 7.22 12.11
C PRO A 26 -5.33 6.30 12.94
N ALA A 27 -5.74 5.98 14.18
CA ALA A 27 -5.00 5.11 15.08
C ALA A 27 -4.78 3.68 14.52
N ARG A 28 -5.59 3.23 13.55
CA ARG A 28 -5.45 1.90 12.92
C ARG A 28 -4.17 1.72 12.11
N ILE A 29 -3.42 2.79 11.89
CA ILE A 29 -2.15 2.73 11.16
C ILE A 29 -1.01 2.16 12.02
N GLU A 30 -1.06 2.27 13.36
CA GLU A 30 0.03 1.86 14.24
C GLU A 30 0.41 0.38 14.08
N PRO A 31 -0.54 -0.59 14.07
CA PRO A 31 -0.19 -2.00 13.88
C PRO A 31 0.44 -2.29 12.50
N VAL A 32 0.12 -1.48 11.48
CA VAL A 32 0.69 -1.60 10.13
C VAL A 32 2.15 -1.19 10.13
N LEU A 33 2.46 -0.08 10.78
CA LEU A 33 3.83 0.44 10.91
C LEU A 33 4.70 -0.53 11.70
N GLU A 34 4.16 -1.11 12.78
CA GLU A 34 4.87 -2.14 13.53
C GLU A 34 5.14 -3.40 12.68
N GLN A 35 4.16 -3.85 11.89
CA GLN A 35 4.35 -4.99 11.00
C GLN A 35 5.42 -4.71 9.94
N LEU A 36 5.43 -3.50 9.38
CA LEU A 36 6.44 -3.03 8.45
C LEU A 36 7.84 -3.01 9.07
N ALA A 37 7.98 -2.46 10.27
CA ALA A 37 9.24 -2.45 10.99
C ALA A 37 9.75 -3.89 11.23
N ARG A 38 8.85 -4.82 11.60
CA ARG A 38 9.21 -6.25 11.76
C ARG A 38 9.69 -6.88 10.46
N TRP A 39 9.00 -6.64 9.34
CA TRP A 39 9.40 -7.22 8.05
C TRP A 39 10.74 -6.67 7.58
N ARG A 40 10.98 -5.37 7.76
CA ARG A 40 12.28 -4.74 7.44
C ARG A 40 13.44 -5.40 8.17
N VAL A 41 13.27 -5.67 9.47
CA VAL A 41 14.29 -6.37 10.27
C VAL A 41 14.53 -7.80 9.76
N GLN A 42 13.49 -8.47 9.25
CA GLN A 42 13.58 -9.86 8.78
C GLN A 42 14.12 -10.00 7.35
N SER A 43 13.86 -9.05 6.45
CA SER A 43 14.22 -9.15 5.04
C SER A 43 15.67 -8.79 4.72
N GLY A 44 16.37 -8.09 5.63
CA GLY A 44 17.73 -7.58 5.39
C GLY A 44 17.75 -6.46 4.34
N PRO A 45 18.93 -5.85 4.09
CA PRO A 45 19.06 -4.75 3.13
C PRO A 45 18.86 -5.23 1.69
N THR A 46 18.08 -4.48 0.91
CA THR A 46 17.75 -4.76 -0.48
C THR A 46 18.04 -3.56 -1.39
N ARG A 47 18.18 -3.77 -2.71
CA ARG A 47 18.28 -2.64 -3.67
C ARG A 47 17.02 -1.76 -3.71
N SER A 48 15.93 -2.22 -3.10
CA SER A 48 14.65 -1.53 -3.03
C SER A 48 14.53 -0.63 -1.80
N ASP A 49 15.49 -0.64 -0.88
CA ASP A 49 15.46 0.08 0.41
C ASP A 49 15.09 1.58 0.35
N PRO A 50 15.41 2.35 -0.71
CA PRO A 50 14.98 3.74 -0.81
C PRO A 50 13.45 3.92 -0.76
N TYR A 51 12.68 2.97 -1.29
CA TYR A 51 11.21 3.09 -1.33
C TYR A 51 10.55 2.80 0.02
N PRO A 52 10.92 1.74 0.77
CA PRO A 52 10.51 1.59 2.16
C PRO A 52 10.93 2.75 3.06
N ASP A 53 12.11 3.35 2.84
CA ASP A 53 12.58 4.53 3.58
C ASP A 53 11.67 5.74 3.35
N GLU A 54 11.39 6.07 2.09
CA GLU A 54 10.49 7.16 1.72
C GLU A 54 9.11 7.00 2.39
N TRP A 55 8.60 5.79 2.35
CA TRP A 55 7.29 5.47 2.89
C TRP A 55 7.27 5.57 4.42
N GLN A 56 8.37 5.22 5.12
CA GLN A 56 8.50 5.45 6.57
C GLN A 56 8.66 6.92 6.94
N GLN A 57 9.14 7.75 6.01
CA GLN A 57 9.22 9.20 6.18
C GLN A 57 7.88 9.90 5.91
N LEU A 58 6.93 9.24 5.24
CA LEU A 58 5.60 9.80 5.05
C LEU A 58 4.93 9.99 6.42
N PRO A 59 4.51 11.22 6.76
CA PRO A 59 3.91 11.48 8.04
C PRO A 59 2.59 10.76 8.10
N VAL A 60 2.50 9.78 8.99
CA VAL A 60 1.28 9.06 9.34
C VAL A 60 0.16 10.01 9.78
N ALA A 61 0.54 11.15 10.36
CA ALA A 61 -0.35 12.25 10.72
C ALA A 61 -0.95 12.98 9.50
N ASP A 62 -0.38 12.80 8.30
CA ASP A 62 -0.84 13.38 7.04
C ASP A 62 -1.28 12.29 6.05
N LEU A 63 -2.46 11.74 6.31
CA LEU A 63 -3.10 10.78 5.41
C LEU A 63 -3.42 11.37 4.02
N ALA A 64 -3.46 12.70 3.88
CA ALA A 64 -3.67 13.35 2.59
C ALA A 64 -2.40 13.27 1.73
N GLU A 65 -1.24 13.47 2.34
CA GLU A 65 0.06 13.27 1.67
C GLU A 65 0.26 11.81 1.25
N ILE A 66 -0.07 10.86 2.14
CA ILE A 66 0.00 9.43 1.80
C ILE A 66 -0.92 9.11 0.62
N ASP A 67 -2.15 9.63 0.59
CA ASP A 67 -3.06 9.43 -0.55
C ASP A 67 -2.49 10.03 -1.84
N ARG A 68 -1.96 11.25 -1.77
CA ARG A 68 -1.40 11.96 -2.92
C ARG A 68 -0.26 11.18 -3.58
N VAL A 69 0.64 10.62 -2.78
CA VAL A 69 1.84 9.92 -3.27
C VAL A 69 1.52 8.48 -3.65
N VAL A 70 0.78 7.76 -2.80
CA VAL A 70 0.58 6.31 -2.97
C VAL A 70 -0.56 5.99 -3.93
N CYS A 71 -1.55 6.87 -4.08
CA CYS A 71 -2.62 6.71 -5.06
C CYS A 71 -2.40 7.49 -6.36
N ALA A 72 -1.20 8.07 -6.54
CA ALA A 72 -0.79 8.65 -7.80
C ALA A 72 -0.79 7.59 -8.91
N ASP A 73 -1.31 7.97 -10.07
CA ASP A 73 -1.36 7.11 -11.26
C ASP A 73 -0.08 7.29 -12.09
N ASP A 74 1.07 7.08 -11.45
CA ASP A 74 2.40 7.17 -12.03
C ASP A 74 3.29 5.98 -11.60
N GLU A 75 4.47 5.88 -12.22
CA GLU A 75 5.42 4.80 -11.94
C GLU A 75 5.89 4.80 -10.48
N HIS A 76 6.05 6.00 -9.90
CA HIS A 76 6.49 6.17 -8.52
C HIS A 76 5.47 5.60 -7.53
N GLY A 77 4.20 5.99 -7.67
CA GLY A 77 3.09 5.46 -6.89
C GLY A 77 2.94 3.95 -7.07
N ALA A 78 3.12 3.42 -8.28
CA ALA A 78 3.09 1.98 -8.53
C ALA A 78 4.19 1.22 -7.78
N VAL A 79 5.42 1.76 -7.77
CA VAL A 79 6.53 1.18 -7.01
C VAL A 79 6.26 1.26 -5.51
N LEU A 80 5.84 2.41 -5.00
CA LEU A 80 5.51 2.59 -3.58
C LEU A 80 4.39 1.65 -3.11
N ARG A 81 3.35 1.44 -3.93
CA ARG A 81 2.28 0.47 -3.65
C ARG A 81 2.80 -0.99 -3.61
N SER A 82 3.81 -1.31 -4.41
CA SER A 82 4.36 -2.67 -4.51
C SER A 82 5.21 -3.07 -3.31
N VAL A 83 5.84 -2.09 -2.65
CA VAL A 83 6.69 -2.31 -1.48
C VAL A 83 5.96 -2.13 -0.14
N TRP A 84 4.74 -1.59 -0.14
CA TRP A 84 4.00 -1.35 1.09
C TRP A 84 2.77 -2.27 1.25
N PRO A 85 2.66 -3.00 2.37
CA PRO A 85 1.70 -4.08 2.53
C PRO A 85 0.40 -3.63 3.19
N MET A 86 -0.16 -2.47 2.83
CA MET A 86 -1.48 -2.07 3.35
C MET A 86 -2.57 -3.04 2.90
N SER A 87 -2.34 -3.77 1.80
CA SER A 87 -3.19 -4.89 1.39
C SER A 87 -3.30 -6.00 2.45
N ALA A 88 -2.50 -6.00 3.52
CA ALA A 88 -2.72 -6.87 4.68
C ALA A 88 -3.93 -6.44 5.54
N LEU A 89 -4.39 -5.19 5.42
CA LEU A 89 -5.52 -4.64 6.18
C LEU A 89 -6.89 -4.84 5.52
N ILE A 90 -6.92 -5.40 4.32
CA ILE A 90 -8.18 -5.77 3.67
C ILE A 90 -8.54 -7.20 4.04
N THR A 91 -9.83 -7.48 4.14
CA THR A 91 -10.33 -8.82 4.41
C THR A 91 -10.11 -9.73 3.19
N GLN A 92 -10.17 -11.05 3.41
CA GLN A 92 -10.04 -12.01 2.30
C GLN A 92 -11.15 -11.85 1.25
N SER A 93 -12.37 -11.44 1.66
CA SER A 93 -13.48 -11.17 0.75
C SER A 93 -13.23 -9.91 -0.09
N GLU A 94 -12.74 -8.82 0.52
CA GLU A 94 -12.33 -7.60 -0.19
C GLU A 94 -11.21 -7.88 -1.19
N ARG A 95 -10.22 -8.67 -0.77
CA ARG A 95 -9.14 -9.11 -1.65
C ARG A 95 -9.66 -9.85 -2.87
N ALA A 96 -10.63 -10.75 -2.69
CA ALA A 96 -11.22 -11.49 -3.80
C ALA A 96 -11.98 -10.57 -4.79
N VAL A 97 -12.68 -9.55 -4.28
CA VAL A 97 -13.35 -8.53 -5.09
C VAL A 97 -12.34 -7.76 -5.93
N PHE A 98 -11.31 -7.18 -5.31
CA PHE A 98 -10.31 -6.39 -6.03
C PHE A 98 -9.52 -7.23 -7.04
N LEU A 99 -9.18 -8.48 -6.70
CA LEU A 99 -8.53 -9.39 -7.65
C LEU A 99 -9.41 -9.69 -8.87
N ARG A 100 -10.74 -9.77 -8.70
CA ARG A 100 -11.68 -9.96 -9.82
C ARG A 100 -11.73 -8.70 -10.68
N GLU A 101 -11.90 -7.53 -10.07
CA GLU A 101 -11.95 -6.24 -10.76
C GLU A 101 -10.65 -5.89 -11.50
N ALA A 102 -9.51 -6.29 -10.94
CA ALA A 102 -8.22 -6.13 -11.56
C ALA A 102 -8.05 -7.00 -12.81
N ARG A 103 -8.71 -8.16 -12.90
CA ARG A 103 -8.66 -9.03 -14.08
C ARG A 103 -9.64 -8.64 -15.18
N SER A 104 -10.72 -7.93 -14.83
CA SER A 104 -11.83 -7.61 -15.72
C SER A 104 -11.73 -6.25 -16.44
N ALA A 105 -10.62 -5.53 -16.29
CA ALA A 105 -10.33 -4.30 -17.06
C ALA A 105 -9.14 -4.49 -17.99
#